data_AF-A0A934ZV78-F1
#
_entry.id   AF-A0A934ZV78-F1
#
_cell.length_a   1.000
_cell.length_b   1.000
_cell.length_c   1.000
_cell.angle_alpha   90.00
_cell.angle_beta   90.00
_cell.angle_gamma   90.00
#
_symmetry.space_group_name_H-M   'P 1'
#
loop_
_entity.id
_entity.type
_entity.pdbx_description
1 polymer ?
#
loop_
_entity_poly.entity_id
_entity_poly.type
_entity_poly.pdbx_seq_one_letter_code
_entity_poly.pdbx_strand_id
1 'polypeptide(L)'
;MGSATITALFMRLGAPLVNSRWSWGAVRTMDGKVFLRVWQDQTRRIEGVRYVEVANHEHVSGGVAKNGYDERLRHIEAIRGGSQSVLVMCRVKDPKASPRSIQSVDDRDVFIGGQIVELDGRTWLELAERKAISAFLVQVRDD
;
A
#
# COMPACT_ATOMS: atom_id res chain seq x y z
N MET A 1 12.60 20.16 -6.02
CA MET A 1 11.18 19.75 -6.21
C MET A 1 10.76 18.99 -4.96
N GLY A 2 9.70 19.42 -4.29
CA GLY A 2 9.20 18.73 -3.09
C GLY A 2 8.65 17.35 -3.44
N SER A 3 9.00 16.32 -2.66
CA SER A 3 8.41 14.99 -2.78
C SER A 3 6.89 15.08 -2.72
N ALA A 4 6.18 14.37 -3.61
CA ALA A 4 4.73 14.27 -3.49
C ALA A 4 4.33 13.73 -2.11
N THR A 5 3.27 14.30 -1.52
CA THR A 5 2.68 13.72 -0.30
C THR A 5 1.87 12.49 -0.68
N ILE A 6 1.74 11.54 0.26
CA ILE A 6 0.97 10.32 0.02
C ILE A 6 -0.49 10.63 -0.33
N THR A 7 -1.08 11.63 0.32
CA THR A 7 -2.45 12.08 0.04
C THR A 7 -2.58 12.64 -1.37
N ALA A 8 -1.66 13.53 -1.80
CA ALA A 8 -1.69 14.08 -3.15
C ALA A 8 -1.50 12.99 -4.22
N LEU A 9 -0.67 11.99 -3.94
CA LEU A 9 -0.47 10.85 -4.85
C LEU A 9 -1.75 10.02 -5.00
N PHE A 10 -2.41 9.66 -3.89
CA PHE A 10 -3.64 8.88 -3.91
C PHE A 10 -4.80 9.62 -4.60
N MET A 11 -4.85 10.95 -4.48
CA MET A 11 -5.77 11.78 -5.28
C MET A 11 -5.51 11.64 -6.79
N ARG A 12 -4.25 11.75 -7.23
CA ARG A 12 -3.87 11.60 -8.65
C ARG A 12 -4.09 10.19 -9.21
N LEU A 13 -4.11 9.18 -8.35
CA LEU A 13 -4.45 7.81 -8.70
C LEU A 13 -5.97 7.59 -8.84
N GLY A 14 -6.81 8.57 -8.46
CA GLY A 14 -8.26 8.41 -8.41
C GLY A 14 -8.73 7.51 -7.26
N ALA A 15 -7.89 7.29 -6.25
CA ALA A 15 -8.15 6.41 -5.12
C ALA A 15 -7.88 7.17 -3.82
N PRO A 16 -8.70 8.17 -3.45
CA PRO A 16 -8.43 8.99 -2.27
C PRO A 16 -8.43 8.16 -0.98
N LEU A 17 -7.48 8.45 -0.09
CA LEU A 17 -7.45 7.84 1.25
C LEU A 17 -8.66 8.31 2.07
N VAL A 18 -9.30 7.39 2.80
CA VAL A 18 -10.40 7.73 3.71
C VAL A 18 -9.90 8.65 4.83
N ASN A 19 -8.69 8.40 5.34
CA ASN A 19 -8.06 9.26 6.32
C ASN A 19 -6.53 9.25 6.18
N SER A 20 -5.92 10.41 5.96
CA SER A 20 -4.47 10.52 5.74
C SER A 20 -3.60 10.09 6.94
N ARG A 21 -4.15 10.02 8.16
CA ARG A 21 -3.40 9.63 9.37
C ARG A 21 -3.30 8.12 9.55
N TRP A 22 -4.38 7.39 9.25
CA TRP A 22 -4.47 5.95 9.56
C TRP A 22 -4.79 5.06 8.35
N SER A 23 -5.23 5.61 7.21
CA SER A 23 -5.45 4.78 6.02
C SER A 23 -4.15 4.21 5.50
N TRP A 24 -4.24 2.97 5.08
CA TRP A 24 -3.14 2.16 4.59
C TRP A 24 -3.24 1.94 3.07
N GLY A 25 -4.37 2.31 2.49
CA GLY A 25 -4.62 2.24 1.07
C GLY A 25 -5.98 2.80 0.71
N ALA A 26 -6.40 2.52 -0.51
CA ALA A 26 -7.74 2.82 -1.00
C ALA A 26 -8.10 1.86 -2.12
N VAL A 27 -9.39 1.61 -2.29
CA VAL A 27 -9.94 0.95 -3.48
C VAL A 27 -10.37 2.03 -4.46
N ARG A 28 -9.94 1.91 -5.71
CA ARG A 28 -10.38 2.80 -6.77
C ARG A 28 -11.72 2.34 -7.31
N THR A 29 -12.73 3.20 -7.24
CA THR A 29 -14.12 2.85 -7.57
C THR A 29 -14.34 2.54 -9.05
N MET A 30 -13.59 3.15 -9.95
CA MET A 30 -13.80 3.00 -11.40
C MET A 30 -13.47 1.60 -11.94
N ASP A 31 -12.53 0.89 -11.30
CA ASP A 31 -11.98 -0.37 -11.81
C ASP A 31 -11.65 -1.40 -10.73
N GLY A 32 -12.01 -1.13 -9.47
CA GLY A 32 -11.82 -2.04 -8.35
C GLY A 32 -10.36 -2.24 -7.93
N LYS A 33 -9.39 -1.52 -8.51
CA LYS A 33 -7.97 -1.70 -8.16
C LYS A 33 -7.71 -1.28 -6.72
N VAL A 34 -6.90 -2.07 -6.02
CA VAL A 34 -6.55 -1.84 -4.61
C VAL A 34 -5.17 -1.19 -4.56
N PHE A 35 -5.11 0.07 -4.17
CA PHE A 35 -3.86 0.81 -3.98
C PHE A 35 -3.43 0.72 -2.53
N LEU A 36 -2.24 0.19 -2.26
CA LEU A 36 -1.70 0.08 -0.90
C LEU A 36 -0.43 0.92 -0.79
N ARG A 37 -0.29 1.66 0.32
CA ARG A 37 1.04 2.12 0.74
C ARG A 37 1.72 1.03 1.56
N VAL A 38 2.99 0.79 1.27
CA VAL A 38 3.79 -0.23 1.94
C VAL A 38 5.18 0.31 2.26
N TRP A 39 5.83 -0.24 3.27
CA TRP A 39 7.14 0.22 3.73
C TRP A 39 8.28 -0.46 2.98
N GLN A 40 9.22 0.32 2.42
CA GLN A 40 10.37 -0.20 1.66
C GLN A 40 11.28 -1.11 2.48
N ASP A 41 11.40 -0.85 3.78
CA ASP A 41 12.22 -1.62 4.71
C ASP A 41 11.51 -2.87 5.25
N GLN A 42 10.23 -3.07 4.95
CA GLN A 42 9.47 -4.27 5.31
C GLN A 42 9.34 -5.25 4.14
N THR A 43 10.45 -5.46 3.42
CA THR A 43 10.51 -6.45 2.33
C THR A 43 11.31 -7.67 2.74
N ARG A 44 10.91 -8.85 2.27
CA ARG A 44 11.57 -10.13 2.55
C ARG A 44 11.67 -10.95 1.27
N ARG A 45 12.71 -11.78 1.14
CA ARG A 45 12.72 -12.86 0.14
C ARG A 45 12.21 -14.15 0.78
N ILE A 46 11.21 -14.76 0.16
CA ILE A 46 10.64 -16.05 0.55
C ILE A 46 10.80 -16.93 -0.68
N GLU A 47 11.57 -18.00 -0.57
CA GLU A 47 11.85 -18.94 -1.68
C GLU A 47 12.36 -18.24 -2.97
N GLY A 48 13.19 -17.20 -2.80
CA GLY A 48 13.75 -16.43 -3.92
C GLY A 48 12.84 -15.33 -4.48
N VAL A 49 11.55 -15.34 -4.15
CA VAL A 49 10.57 -14.33 -4.56
C VAL A 49 10.52 -13.19 -3.55
N ARG A 50 10.34 -11.95 -4.01
CA ARG A 50 10.34 -10.76 -3.15
C ARG A 50 8.92 -10.41 -2.71
N TYR A 51 8.73 -10.23 -1.41
CA TYR A 51 7.47 -9.85 -0.80
C TYR A 51 7.62 -8.57 0.02
N VAL A 52 6.48 -7.94 0.30
CA VAL A 52 6.34 -6.84 1.26
C VAL A 52 5.28 -7.19 2.30
N GLU A 53 5.53 -6.83 3.56
CA GLU A 53 4.55 -7.01 4.64
C GLU A 53 3.34 -6.10 4.41
N VAL A 54 2.14 -6.66 4.48
CA VAL A 54 0.88 -5.91 4.34
C VAL A 54 0.00 -5.98 5.59
N ALA A 55 0.17 -6.98 6.46
CA ALA A 55 -0.46 -7.03 7.77
C ALA A 55 0.39 -7.81 8.77
N ASN A 56 0.29 -7.41 10.04
CA ASN A 56 0.88 -8.09 11.19
C ASN A 56 -0.24 -8.41 12.18
N HIS A 57 -0.59 -9.70 12.30
CA HIS A 57 -1.77 -10.15 13.04
C HIS A 57 -1.55 -10.17 14.56
N GLU A 58 -0.31 -10.06 15.02
CA GLU A 58 0.06 -10.18 16.44
C GLU A 58 0.01 -8.83 17.19
N HIS A 59 -0.12 -7.69 16.50
CA HIS A 59 0.11 -6.35 17.07
C HIS A 59 -1.12 -5.41 17.13
N VAL A 60 -2.34 -5.93 17.26
CA VAL A 60 -3.54 -5.07 17.31
C VAL A 60 -3.97 -4.78 18.75
N SER A 61 -3.48 -3.68 19.33
CA SER A 61 -3.99 -3.11 20.59
C SER A 61 -4.44 -1.66 20.40
N GLY A 62 -5.76 -1.39 20.52
CA GLY A 62 -6.34 -0.03 20.56
C GLY A 62 -7.18 0.41 19.36
N GLY A 63 -8.09 1.38 19.57
CA GLY A 63 -9.17 1.73 18.63
C GLY A 63 -8.76 2.37 17.29
N VAL A 64 -7.85 3.35 17.26
CA VAL A 64 -7.39 3.97 15.99
C VAL A 64 -6.55 2.98 15.16
N ALA A 65 -5.76 2.14 15.84
CA ALA A 65 -5.06 1.02 15.20
C ALA A 65 -6.04 0.03 14.57
N LYS A 66 -7.16 -0.26 15.26
CA LYS A 66 -8.22 -1.13 14.75
C LYS A 66 -8.85 -0.62 13.45
N ASN A 67 -9.17 0.67 13.34
CA ASN A 67 -9.80 1.19 12.11
C ASN A 67 -8.91 1.05 10.87
N GLY A 68 -7.62 1.40 10.98
CA GLY A 68 -6.67 1.20 9.90
C GLY A 68 -6.40 -0.27 9.61
N TYR A 69 -6.41 -1.12 10.64
CA TYR A 69 -6.25 -2.55 10.50
C TYR A 69 -7.44 -3.22 9.79
N ASP A 70 -8.67 -2.89 10.18
CA ASP A 70 -9.89 -3.38 9.53
C ASP A 70 -9.99 -2.89 8.07
N GLU A 71 -9.53 -1.66 7.78
CA GLU A 71 -9.35 -1.19 6.40
C GLU A 71 -8.34 -2.07 5.63
N ARG A 72 -7.18 -2.34 6.25
CA ARG A 72 -6.15 -3.19 5.63
C ARG A 72 -6.65 -4.60 5.36
N LEU A 73 -7.39 -5.22 6.28
CA LEU A 73 -7.96 -6.54 6.09
C LEU A 73 -8.96 -6.56 4.93
N ARG A 74 -9.83 -5.55 4.82
CA ARG A 74 -10.75 -5.43 3.66
C ARG A 74 -10.01 -5.32 2.33
N HIS A 75 -8.88 -4.60 2.29
CA HIS A 75 -8.04 -4.57 1.09
C HIS A 75 -7.43 -5.94 0.77
N ILE A 76 -6.93 -6.66 1.77
CA ILE A 76 -6.37 -8.00 1.59
C ILE A 76 -7.43 -8.96 1.05
N GLU A 77 -8.65 -8.92 1.60
CA GLU A 77 -9.76 -9.74 1.11
C GLU A 77 -10.17 -9.38 -0.33
N ALA A 78 -10.20 -8.09 -0.68
CA ALA A 78 -10.44 -7.68 -2.07
C ALA A 78 -9.38 -8.24 -3.03
N ILE A 79 -8.11 -8.26 -2.62
CA ILE A 79 -7.00 -8.82 -3.41
C ILE A 79 -7.13 -10.34 -3.53
N ARG A 80 -7.44 -11.04 -2.43
CA ARG A 80 -7.75 -12.48 -2.44
C ARG A 80 -8.94 -12.80 -3.36
N GLY A 81 -9.93 -11.91 -3.42
CA GLY A 81 -11.07 -11.97 -4.32
C GLY A 81 -10.76 -11.62 -5.78
N GLY A 82 -9.49 -11.36 -6.14
CA GLY A 82 -9.04 -11.14 -7.52
C GLY A 82 -8.86 -9.67 -7.91
N SER A 83 -9.03 -8.72 -6.99
CA SER A 83 -8.75 -7.31 -7.28
C SER A 83 -7.25 -7.10 -7.50
N GLN A 84 -6.87 -6.45 -8.60
CA GLN A 84 -5.46 -6.15 -8.85
C GLN A 84 -4.93 -5.17 -7.80
N SER A 85 -3.82 -5.53 -7.17
CA SER A 85 -3.14 -4.70 -6.18
C SER A 85 -2.03 -3.87 -6.83
N VAL A 86 -1.94 -2.61 -6.41
CA VAL A 86 -0.91 -1.65 -6.83
C VAL A 86 -0.25 -1.07 -5.59
N LEU A 87 1.06 -1.25 -5.48
CA LEU A 87 1.83 -1.02 -4.26
C LEU A 87 2.71 0.21 -4.43
N VAL A 88 2.42 1.23 -3.62
CA VAL A 88 3.15 2.48 -3.53
C VAL A 88 4.18 2.36 -2.41
N MET A 89 5.45 2.42 -2.78
CA MET A 89 6.56 2.21 -1.84
C MET A 89 6.85 3.49 -1.04
N CYS A 90 6.82 3.40 0.28
CA CYS A 90 7.15 4.50 1.19
C CYS A 90 8.48 4.23 1.90
N ARG A 91 9.34 5.26 1.99
CA ARG A 91 10.51 5.24 2.89
C ARG A 91 10.10 5.74 4.26
N VAL A 92 10.56 5.05 5.29
CA VAL A 92 10.35 5.45 6.69
C VAL A 92 11.43 6.45 7.12
N LYS A 93 11.06 7.45 7.95
CA LYS A 93 12.04 8.38 8.55
C LYS A 93 12.93 7.69 9.58
N ASP A 94 12.32 6.93 10.47
CA ASP A 94 12.97 6.15 11.51
C ASP A 94 12.29 4.78 11.60
N PRO A 95 12.99 3.67 11.25
CA PRO A 95 12.42 2.34 11.29
C PRO A 95 12.10 1.85 12.71
N LYS A 96 12.64 2.48 13.75
CA LYS A 96 12.38 2.16 15.16
C LYS A 96 11.21 2.94 15.77
N ALA A 97 10.72 3.99 15.08
CA ALA A 97 9.62 4.81 15.59
C ALA A 97 8.27 4.08 15.56
N SER A 98 7.48 4.25 16.62
CA SER A 98 6.10 3.78 16.72
C SER A 98 5.19 4.92 17.18
N PRO A 99 4.29 5.45 16.33
CA PRO A 99 4.04 5.04 14.95
C PRO A 99 5.12 5.51 13.96
N ARG A 100 5.28 4.77 12.86
CA ARG A 100 6.19 5.11 11.76
C ARG A 100 5.71 6.35 10.99
N SER A 101 6.66 7.15 10.51
CA SER A 101 6.41 8.34 9.68
C SER A 101 7.06 8.23 8.30
N ILE A 102 6.37 8.70 7.26
CA ILE A 102 6.87 8.70 5.89
C ILE A 102 7.97 9.77 5.72
N GLN A 103 9.13 9.36 5.22
CA GLN A 103 10.19 10.24 4.75
C GLN A 103 9.93 10.70 3.32
N SER A 104 9.65 9.75 2.44
CA SER A 104 9.35 9.99 1.03
C SER A 104 8.45 8.90 0.48
N VAL A 105 7.75 9.21 -0.60
CA VAL A 105 6.89 8.28 -1.35
C VAL A 105 7.52 8.10 -2.74
N ASP A 106 7.55 6.87 -3.25
CA ASP A 106 7.88 6.63 -4.65
C ASP A 106 6.69 7.09 -5.51
N ASP A 107 6.86 8.23 -6.17
CA ASP A 107 5.87 8.85 -7.04
C ASP A 107 6.22 8.68 -8.52
N ARG A 108 7.10 7.72 -8.83
CA ARG A 108 7.51 7.36 -10.20
C ARG A 108 7.17 5.94 -10.53
N ASP A 109 7.41 5.01 -9.60
CA ASP A 109 7.16 3.59 -9.79
C ASP A 109 6.21 3.03 -8.74
N VAL A 110 5.48 2.01 -9.16
CA VAL A 110 4.66 1.14 -8.31
C VAL A 110 5.00 -0.32 -8.58
N PHE A 111 4.60 -1.20 -7.68
CA PHE A 111 4.61 -2.64 -7.94
C PHE A 111 3.19 -3.16 -8.12
N ILE A 112 2.97 -4.03 -9.10
CA ILE A 112 1.80 -4.90 -9.12
C ILE A 112 2.01 -5.99 -8.08
N GLY A 113 1.03 -6.17 -7.19
CA GLY A 113 1.09 -7.26 -6.22
C GLY A 113 0.68 -8.59 -6.85
N GLY A 114 1.41 -9.64 -6.50
CA GLY A 114 1.17 -11.01 -6.94
C GLY A 114 0.52 -11.87 -5.86
N GLN A 115 1.14 -12.98 -5.52
CA GLN A 115 0.63 -13.92 -4.53
C GLN A 115 0.64 -13.33 -3.10
N ILE A 116 -0.38 -13.69 -2.33
CA ILE A 116 -0.44 -13.46 -0.89
C ILE A 116 0.02 -14.74 -0.18
N VAL A 117 0.92 -14.60 0.79
CA VAL A 117 1.35 -15.70 1.66
C VAL A 117 1.24 -15.30 3.12
N GLU A 118 0.91 -16.27 3.98
CA GLU A 118 0.94 -16.11 5.44
C GLU A 118 2.20 -16.79 5.97
N LEU A 119 3.03 -16.04 6.68
CA LEU A 119 4.28 -16.56 7.24
C LEU A 119 4.61 -15.80 8.52
N ASP A 120 4.92 -16.54 9.59
CA ASP A 120 5.30 -16.00 10.90
C ASP A 120 4.26 -15.01 11.47
N GLY A 121 2.97 -15.35 11.39
CA GLY A 121 1.87 -14.51 11.91
C GLY A 121 1.64 -13.21 11.13
N ARG A 122 2.16 -13.12 9.89
CA ARG A 122 2.09 -11.93 9.05
C ARG A 122 1.61 -12.28 7.64
N THR A 123 0.89 -11.34 7.05
CA THR A 123 0.51 -11.39 5.64
C THR A 123 1.56 -10.67 4.80
N TRP A 124 2.06 -11.37 3.79
CA TRP A 124 3.03 -10.89 2.83
C TRP A 124 2.41 -10.87 1.44
N LEU A 125 2.68 -9.82 0.68
CA LEU A 125 2.24 -9.68 -0.71
C LEU A 125 3.45 -9.58 -1.63
N GLU A 126 3.45 -10.40 -2.67
CA GLU A 126 4.53 -10.46 -3.67
C GLU A 126 4.69 -9.12 -4.39
N LEU A 127 5.93 -8.71 -4.66
CA LEU A 127 6.28 -7.59 -5.53
C LEU A 127 6.53 -8.12 -6.96
N ALA A 128 5.46 -8.48 -7.66
CA ALA A 128 5.53 -9.28 -8.90
C ALA A 128 6.12 -8.51 -10.09
N GLU A 129 5.64 -7.29 -10.34
CA GLU A 129 6.06 -6.49 -11.50
C GLU A 129 6.22 -5.02 -11.10
N ARG A 130 7.31 -4.37 -11.54
CA ARG A 130 7.47 -2.91 -11.40
C ARG A 130 6.88 -2.21 -12.62
N LYS A 131 6.04 -1.20 -12.39
CA LYS A 131 5.48 -0.33 -13.44
C LYS A 131 5.65 1.13 -13.12
N ALA A 132 5.73 1.95 -14.17
CA ALA A 132 5.63 3.40 -14.02
C ALA A 132 4.24 3.77 -13.48
N ILE A 133 4.19 4.64 -12.47
CA ILE A 133 2.94 5.09 -11.85
C ILE A 133 2.03 5.83 -12.83
N SER A 134 2.60 6.42 -13.89
CA SER A 134 1.87 7.12 -14.96
C SER A 134 0.81 6.23 -15.62
N ALA A 135 1.02 4.91 -15.66
CA ALA A 135 0.04 3.95 -16.18
C ALA A 135 -1.23 3.83 -15.31
N PHE A 136 -1.24 4.40 -14.10
CA PHE A 136 -2.34 4.31 -13.14
C PHE A 136 -2.95 5.67 -12.80
N LEU A 137 -2.41 6.78 -13.30
CA LEU A 137 -2.97 8.09 -13.01
C LEU A 137 -4.33 8.24 -13.70
N VAL A 138 -5.27 8.93 -13.06
CA VAL A 138 -6.49 9.34 -13.75
C VAL A 138 -6.12 10.37 -14.83
N GLN A 139 -6.62 10.16 -16.05
CA GLN A 139 -6.54 11.20 -17.08
C GLN A 139 -7.51 12.30 -16.68
N VAL A 140 -6.98 13.50 -16.43
CA VAL A 140 -7.80 14.70 -16.42
C VAL A 140 -8.19 14.91 -17.88
N ARG A 141 -9.47 14.74 -18.20
CA ARG A 141 -10.00 15.31 -19.43
C ARG A 141 -10.10 16.80 -19.18
N ASP A 142 -9.28 17.56 -19.90
CA ASP A 142 -9.52 18.98 -20.07
C ASP A 142 -10.75 19.06 -21.00
N ASP A 143 -11.93 19.31 -20.41
CA ASP A 143 -13.14 19.67 -21.14
C ASP A 143 -13.15 21.17 -21.46
#